data_AF-A0A941EEP4-F1
#
_entry.id   AF-A0A941EEP4-F1
#
_cell.length_a   1.000
_cell.length_b   1.000
_cell.length_c   1.000
_cell.angle_alpha   90.00
_cell.angle_beta   90.00
_cell.angle_gamma   90.00
#
_symmetry.space_group_name_H-M   'P 1'
#
loop_
_entity.id
_entity.type
_entity.pdbx_description
1 polymer ?
#
loop_
_entity_poly.entity_id
_entity_poly.type
_entity_poly.pdbx_seq_one_letter_code
_entity_poly.pdbx_strand_id
1 'polypeptide(L)'
;MVAKIDIPLGVTLSTDIEYRGPYPSPYRARARWRDPAEKRRRSASESFGAEDEAKAWLDGLVRQASVGVDPDKAAMALKEYGESVWNLACRGLEPKTLDPYGLG
;
A
#
# COMPACT_ATOMS: atom_id res chain seq x y z
N MET A 1 -2.22 17.48 20.94
CA MET A 1 -2.28 17.11 19.49
C MET A 1 -2.71 15.65 19.42
N VAL A 2 -3.84 15.34 18.80
CA VAL A 2 -4.32 13.96 18.69
C VAL A 2 -3.48 13.27 17.61
N ALA A 3 -2.77 12.20 17.98
CA ALA A 3 -2.08 11.36 17.01
C ALA A 3 -3.12 10.81 16.03
N LYS A 4 -2.98 11.17 14.75
CA LYS A 4 -3.82 10.66 13.67
C LYS A 4 -3.53 9.17 13.56
N ILE A 5 -4.44 8.34 14.05
CA ILE A 5 -4.34 6.89 13.90
C ILE A 5 -4.65 6.61 12.42
N ASP A 6 -3.64 6.22 11.66
CA ASP A 6 -3.81 5.64 10.33
C ASP A 6 -4.48 4.28 10.50
N ILE A 7 -5.81 4.30 10.50
CA ILE A 7 -6.60 3.09 10.41
C ILE A 7 -6.28 2.47 9.05
N PRO A 8 -5.89 1.18 8.98
CA PRO A 8 -5.70 0.49 7.70
C PRO A 8 -7.03 0.53 6.93
N LEU A 9 -7.11 1.46 6.00
CA LEU A 9 -8.32 1.73 5.22
C LEU A 9 -8.18 0.99 3.91
N GLY A 10 -8.98 -0.07 3.77
CA GLY A 10 -9.12 -0.73 2.49
C GLY A 10 -9.67 0.26 1.46
N VAL A 11 -8.87 0.58 0.44
CA VAL A 11 -9.27 1.51 -0.62
C VAL A 11 -9.62 0.74 -1.88
N THR A 12 -10.78 1.03 -2.47
CA THR A 12 -11.13 0.46 -3.77
C THR A 12 -10.32 1.15 -4.87
N LEU A 13 -9.51 0.38 -5.58
CA LEU A 13 -8.76 0.84 -6.75
C LEU A 13 -9.62 0.70 -8.02
N SER A 14 -9.53 1.70 -8.89
CA SER A 14 -9.99 1.63 -10.28
C SER A 14 -8.77 1.46 -11.19
N THR A 15 -8.74 0.39 -11.97
CA THR A 15 -7.57 -0.01 -12.77
C THR A 15 -7.82 0.06 -14.27
N ASP A 16 -6.79 0.41 -15.05
CA ASP A 16 -6.80 0.40 -16.52
C ASP A 16 -5.43 -0.04 -17.07
N ILE A 17 -5.44 -0.75 -18.19
CA ILE A 17 -4.25 -1.06 -18.99
C ILE A 17 -4.44 -0.42 -20.37
N GLU A 18 -3.50 0.45 -20.75
CA GLU A 18 -3.49 1.16 -22.04
C GLU A 18 -2.34 0.64 -22.90
N TYR A 19 -2.63 0.19 -24.13
CA TYR A 19 -1.61 -0.17 -25.11
C TYR A 19 -1.17 1.06 -25.93
N ARG A 20 0.12 1.37 -25.93
CA ARG A 20 0.69 2.62 -26.47
C ARG A 20 1.48 2.48 -27.78
N GLY A 21 1.39 1.34 -28.47
CA GLY A 21 2.11 1.11 -29.74
C GLY A 21 3.49 0.47 -29.55
N PRO A 22 4.37 0.46 -30.57
CA PRO A 22 5.55 -0.41 -30.62
C PRO A 22 6.75 0.16 -29.84
N TYR A 23 6.55 0.47 -28.56
CA TYR A 23 7.62 0.84 -27.63
C TYR A 23 8.12 -0.40 -26.89
N PRO A 24 9.33 -0.36 -26.31
CA PRO A 24 9.85 -1.47 -25.49
C PRO A 24 8.94 -1.83 -24.29
N SER A 25 8.15 -0.88 -23.79
CA SER A 25 7.16 -1.05 -22.72
C SER A 25 5.79 -0.52 -23.16
N PRO A 26 5.05 -1.27 -24.00
CA PRO A 26 3.86 -0.75 -24.67
C PRO A 26 2.61 -0.77 -23.77
N TYR A 27 2.63 -1.51 -22.66
CA TYR A 27 1.48 -1.66 -21.77
C TYR A 27 1.60 -0.71 -20.58
N ARG A 28 0.82 0.36 -20.54
CA ARG A 28 0.75 1.25 -19.38
C ARG A 28 -0.38 0.80 -18.46
N ALA A 29 -0.02 0.26 -17.30
CA ALA A 29 -0.94 0.02 -16.21
C ALA A 29 -1.18 1.29 -15.41
N ARG A 30 -2.40 1.49 -14.92
CA ARG A 30 -2.80 2.60 -14.06
C ARG A 30 -3.77 2.11 -12.99
N ALA A 31 -3.58 2.61 -11.78
CA ALA A 31 -4.49 2.45 -10.66
C ALA A 31 -4.87 3.84 -10.13
N ARG A 32 -6.16 4.06 -9.84
CA ARG A 32 -6.70 5.32 -9.31
C ARG A 32 -7.56 5.05 -8.09
N TRP A 33 -7.43 5.88 -7.06
CA TRP A 33 -8.25 5.76 -5.85
C TRP A 33 -8.51 7.12 -5.22
N ARG A 34 -9.46 7.15 -4.28
CA ARG A 34 -9.65 8.30 -3.39
C ARG A 34 -8.94 7.99 -2.08
N ASP A 35 -7.94 8.80 -1.77
CA ASP A 35 -7.27 8.79 -0.49
C ASP A 35 -8.26 9.23 0.60
N PRO A 36 -8.58 8.38 1.59
CA PRO A 36 -9.52 8.71 2.65
C PRO A 36 -8.95 9.71 3.67
N ALA A 37 -7.63 9.79 3.83
CA ALA A 37 -6.96 10.67 4.77
C ALA A 37 -6.87 12.11 4.22
N GLU A 38 -6.55 12.26 2.93
CA GLU A 38 -6.47 13.56 2.25
C GLU A 38 -7.77 13.97 1.55
N LYS A 39 -8.73 13.03 1.39
CA LYS A 39 -9.96 13.18 0.60
C LYS A 39 -9.71 13.54 -0.88
N ARG A 40 -8.50 13.29 -1.39
CA ARG A 40 -8.06 13.62 -2.74
C ARG A 40 -7.99 12.39 -3.64
N ARG A 41 -8.06 12.61 -4.95
CA ARG A 41 -7.86 11.54 -5.93
C ARG A 41 -6.35 11.33 -6.14
N ARG A 42 -5.89 10.09 -6.00
CA ARG A 42 -4.52 9.66 -6.27
C ARG A 42 -4.50 8.72 -7.48
N SER A 43 -3.33 8.61 -8.11
CA SER A 43 -3.10 7.69 -9.22
C SER A 43 -1.66 7.20 -9.24
N ALA A 44 -1.47 5.90 -9.47
CA ALA A 44 -0.19 5.27 -9.76
C ALA A 44 -0.21 4.76 -11.20
N SER A 45 0.92 4.82 -11.90
CA SER A 45 1.02 4.31 -13.27
C SER A 45 2.41 3.81 -13.60
N GLU A 46 2.51 2.67 -14.25
CA GLU A 46 3.76 2.04 -14.65
C GLU A 46 3.63 1.42 -16.04
N SER A 47 4.73 1.28 -16.78
CA SER A 47 4.73 0.76 -18.15
C SER A 47 5.56 -0.52 -18.24
N PHE A 48 4.99 -1.54 -18.85
CA PHE A 48 5.52 -2.90 -18.91
C PHE A 48 5.70 -3.39 -20.34
N GLY A 49 6.62 -4.34 -20.52
CA GLY A 49 6.91 -4.98 -21.80
C GLY A 49 5.81 -5.96 -22.22
N ALA A 50 5.19 -6.63 -21.24
CA ALA A 50 4.12 -7.59 -21.45
C ALA A 50 2.81 -7.17 -20.75
N GLU A 51 1.67 -7.58 -21.32
CA GLU A 51 0.35 -7.34 -20.73
C GLU A 51 0.18 -8.09 -19.40
N ASP A 52 0.72 -9.30 -19.32
CA ASP A 52 0.66 -10.13 -18.10
C ASP A 52 1.43 -9.50 -16.94
N GLU A 53 2.56 -8.83 -17.22
CA GLU A 53 3.31 -8.07 -16.20
C GLU A 53 2.49 -6.89 -15.67
N ALA A 54 1.85 -6.13 -16.58
CA ALA A 54 0.97 -5.03 -16.25
C ALA A 54 -0.22 -5.50 -15.38
N LYS A 55 -0.80 -6.64 -15.72
CA LYS A 55 -1.90 -7.24 -14.97
C LYS A 55 -1.45 -7.73 -13.59
N ALA A 56 -0.33 -8.43 -13.49
CA ALA A 56 0.21 -8.93 -12.23
C ALA A 56 0.50 -7.78 -11.24
N TRP A 57 1.02 -6.65 -11.74
CA TRP A 57 1.23 -5.46 -10.95
C TRP A 57 -0.09 -4.87 -10.41
N LEU A 58 -1.11 -4.74 -11.25
CA LEU A 58 -2.44 -4.27 -10.83
C LEU A 58 -3.11 -5.21 -9.82
N ASP A 59 -3.02 -6.51 -10.03
CA ASP A 59 -3.57 -7.52 -9.13
C ASP A 59 -2.88 -7.47 -7.76
N GLY A 60 -1.57 -7.24 -7.74
CA GLY A 60 -0.79 -7.00 -6.52
C GLY A 60 -1.28 -5.77 -5.76
N LEU A 61 -1.48 -4.65 -6.45
CA LEU A 61 -1.99 -3.42 -5.86
C LEU A 61 -3.42 -3.59 -5.30
N VAL A 62 -4.31 -4.26 -6.04
CA VAL A 62 -5.68 -4.54 -5.58
C VAL A 62 -5.66 -5.41 -4.33
N ARG A 63 -4.81 -6.44 -4.31
CA ARG A 63 -4.65 -7.32 -3.15
C ARG A 63 -4.15 -6.54 -1.93
N GLN A 64 -3.10 -5.72 -2.08
CA GLN A 64 -2.57 -4.90 -1.00
C GLN A 64 -3.61 -3.90 -0.46
N ALA A 65 -4.32 -3.22 -1.37
CA ALA A 65 -5.38 -2.29 -1.02
C ALA A 65 -6.57 -2.97 -0.33
N SER A 66 -6.90 -4.23 -0.66
CA SER A 66 -8.00 -4.98 -0.03
C SER A 66 -7.72 -5.36 1.43
N VAL A 67 -6.45 -5.48 1.81
CA VAL A 67 -6.02 -5.84 3.18
C VAL A 67 -6.03 -4.62 4.11
N GLY A 68 -6.31 -3.42 3.59
CA GLY A 68 -6.22 -2.17 4.32
C GLY A 68 -4.78 -1.68 4.52
N VAL A 69 -3.81 -2.30 3.84
CA VAL A 69 -2.45 -1.80 3.84
C VAL A 69 -2.41 -0.61 2.88
N ASP A 70 -2.09 0.55 3.44
CA ASP A 70 -1.74 1.73 2.66
C ASP A 70 -0.71 1.34 1.58
N PRO A 71 -0.95 1.58 0.28
CA PRO A 71 -0.02 1.21 -0.79
C PRO A 71 1.41 1.70 -0.55
N ASP A 72 1.58 2.86 0.11
CA ASP A 72 2.89 3.40 0.46
C ASP A 72 3.59 2.57 1.55
N LYS A 73 2.82 1.95 2.46
CA LYS A 73 3.32 0.99 3.47
C LYS A 73 3.55 -0.41 2.88
N ALA A 74 2.87 -0.75 1.79
CA ALA A 74 3.01 -2.04 1.13
C ALA A 74 4.34 -2.17 0.37
N ALA A 75 4.94 -1.05 -0.04
CA ALA A 75 6.27 -0.97 -0.65
C ALA A 75 7.41 -0.79 0.37
N MET A 76 7.09 -0.61 1.65
CA MET A 76 8.05 -0.37 2.74
C MET A 76 8.75 -1.66 3.17
N ALA A 77 10.00 -1.56 3.61
CA ALA A 77 10.70 -2.71 4.19
C ALA A 77 9.98 -3.19 5.46
N LEU A 78 9.90 -4.51 5.69
CA LEU A 78 9.18 -5.12 6.82
C LEU A 78 9.62 -4.53 8.17
N LYS A 79 10.91 -4.19 8.31
CA LYS A 79 11.46 -3.55 9.51
C LYS A 79 10.88 -2.16 9.76
N GLU A 80 10.92 -1.31 8.74
CA GLU A 80 10.36 0.06 8.80
C GLU A 80 8.85 0.02 9.06
N TYR A 81 8.14 -0.94 8.45
CA TYR A 81 6.72 -1.14 8.73
C TYR A 81 6.50 -1.49 10.21
N GLY A 82 7.23 -2.47 10.75
CA GLY A 82 7.15 -2.90 12.14
C GLY A 82 7.38 -1.77 13.14
N GLU A 83 8.38 -0.92 12.89
CA GLU A 83 8.63 0.28 13.68
C GLU A 83 7.47 1.29 13.61
N SER A 84 6.88 1.48 12.42
CA SER A 84 5.77 2.43 12.22
C SER A 84 4.48 2.06 12.95
N VAL A 85 4.19 0.76 13.11
CA VAL A 85 2.96 0.27 13.79
C VAL A 85 3.18 -0.15 15.24
N TRP A 86 4.43 -0.16 15.73
CA TRP A 86 4.79 -0.65 17.07
C TRP A 86 3.92 -0.09 18.20
N ASN A 87 3.77 1.23 18.24
CA ASN A 87 2.99 1.91 19.27
C ASN A 87 1.50 1.56 19.24
N LEU A 88 0.96 1.22 18.06
CA LEU A 88 -0.42 0.78 17.92
C LEU A 88 -0.56 -0.69 18.34
N ALA A 89 0.37 -1.54 17.88
CA ALA A 89 0.37 -2.97 18.17
C ALA A 89 0.55 -3.27 19.67
N CYS A 90 1.36 -2.48 20.37
CA CYS A 90 1.61 -2.62 21.80
C CYS A 90 0.62 -1.85 22.68
N ARG A 91 -0.39 -1.19 22.10
CA ARG A 91 -1.36 -0.40 22.86
C ARG A 91 -2.22 -1.30 23.75
N GLY A 92 -2.18 -1.04 25.06
CA GLY A 92 -2.94 -1.81 26.06
C GLY A 92 -2.18 -2.98 26.66
N LEU A 93 -0.92 -3.20 26.27
CA LEU A 93 -0.04 -4.13 26.97
C LEU A 93 0.45 -3.50 28.28
N GLU A 94 0.44 -4.28 29.36
CA GLU A 94 1.09 -3.87 30.61
C GLU A 94 2.62 -3.79 30.41
N PRO A 95 3.34 -2.87 31.10
CA PRO A 95 4.78 -2.66 30.92
C PRO A 95 5.62 -3.95 31.03
N LYS A 96 5.30 -4.82 32.00
CA LYS A 96 5.98 -6.12 32.19
C LYS A 96 5.84 -7.08 31.00
N THR A 97 4.83 -6.85 30.16
CA THR A 97 4.53 -7.61 28.95
C THR A 97 5.13 -6.94 27.72
N LEU A 98 5.53 -5.66 27.82
CA LEU A 98 6.10 -4.91 26.71
C LEU A 98 7.60 -5.19 26.56
N ASP A 99 8.32 -5.35 27.68
CA ASP A 99 9.76 -5.61 27.73
C ASP A 99 10.21 -6.82 26.86
N PRO A 100 9.53 -7.99 26.88
CA PRO A 100 9.93 -9.13 26.03
C PRO A 100 9.77 -8.87 24.53
N TYR A 101 8.81 -8.03 24.13
CA TYR A 101 8.54 -7.74 22.73
C TYR A 101 9.54 -6.72 22.16
N GLY A 102 10.06 -5.80 22.98
CA GLY A 102 11.03 -4.78 22.56
C GLY A 102 12.50 -5.21 22.48
N LEU A 103 12.83 -6.47 22.79
CA LEU A 103 14.20 -7.00 22.83
C LEU A 103 14.68 -7.65 21.52
N GLY A 104 13.85 -7.65 20.47
CA GLY A 104 14.11 -8.27 19.17
C GLY A 104 14.70 -7.33 18.12
#